data_AF-A0A6I5NDZ4-F1
#
_entry.id   AF-A0A6I5NDZ4-F1
#
_cell.length_a   1.000
_cell.length_b   1.000
_cell.length_c   1.000
_cell.angle_alpha   90.00
_cell.angle_beta   90.00
_cell.angle_gamma   90.00
#
_symmetry.space_group_name_H-M   'P 1'
#
loop_
_entity.id
_entity.type
_entity.pdbx_description
1 polymer ?
#
loop_
_entity_poly.entity_id
_entity_poly.type
_entity_poly.pdbx_seq_one_letter_code
_entity_poly.pdbx_strand_id
1 'polypeptide(L)' 'LSGEVELEVKDGQLLIRSLQAPRQQWAEQFKQMAEAQDDRLLDDPIATDWDEDEWTW' A
#
# COMPACT_ATOMS: atom_id res chain seq x y z
N LEU A 1 8.75 12.87 12.55
CA LEU A 1 7.58 13.05 11.65
C LEU A 1 7.96 14.02 10.57
N SER A 2 7.96 13.57 9.31
CA SER A 2 8.12 14.43 8.12
C SER A 2 6.87 14.25 7.26
N GLY A 3 6.22 15.34 6.87
CA GLY A 3 5.00 15.32 6.08
C GLY A 3 4.27 16.65 6.16
N GLU A 4 3.76 17.13 5.03
CA GLU A 4 2.94 18.33 4.99
C GLU A 4 1.47 17.97 5.23
N VAL A 5 0.77 18.84 5.94
CA VAL A 5 -0.66 18.69 6.26
C VAL A 5 -1.41 19.96 5.94
N GLU A 6 -2.66 19.81 5.52
CA GLU A 6 -3.60 20.91 5.39
C GLU A 6 -4.30 21.14 6.73
N LEU A 7 -4.43 22.41 7.10
CA LEU A 7 -5.12 22.84 8.31
C LEU A 7 -6.33 23.72 7.93
N GLU A 8 -7.51 23.33 8.39
CA GLU A 8 -8.76 24.07 8.16
C GLU A 8 -9.47 24.30 9.50
N VAL A 9 -9.90 25.54 9.78
CA VAL A 9 -10.74 25.83 10.95
C VAL A 9 -12.20 25.82 10.53
N LYS A 10 -13.00 24.94 11.13
CA LYS A 10 -14.43 24.79 10.84
C LYS A 10 -15.23 24.63 12.13
N ASP A 11 -16.19 25.53 12.37
CA ASP A 11 -17.10 25.50 13.53
C ASP A 11 -16.39 25.33 14.89
N GLY A 12 -15.25 26.01 15.07
CA GLY A 12 -14.45 25.92 16.30
C GLY A 12 -13.58 24.66 16.42
N GLN A 13 -13.53 23.84 15.37
CA GLN A 13 -12.68 22.66 15.27
C GLN A 13 -11.51 22.90 14.32
N LEU A 14 -10.39 22.23 14.56
CA LEU A 14 -9.25 22.19 13.64
C LEU A 14 -9.27 20.86 12.89
N LEU A 15 -9.53 20.92 11.59
CA LEU A 15 -9.40 19.79 10.67
C LEU A 15 -7.95 19.69 10.19
N ILE A 16 -7.35 18.52 10.36
CA ILE A 16 -5.99 18.22 9.90
C ILE A 16 -6.09 17.11 8.87
N ARG A 17 -5.67 17.37 7.63
CA ARG A 17 -5.67 16.39 6.54
C ARG A 17 -4.26 16.17 6.03
N SER A 18 -3.91 14.90 5.76
CA SER A 18 -2.71 14.62 4.97
C SER A 18 -2.87 15.24 3.59
N LEU A 19 -1.87 15.99 3.13
CA LEU A 19 -1.89 16.54 1.77
C LEU A 19 -1.72 15.45 0.72
N GLN A 20 -0.99 14.39 1.05
CA GLN A 20 -0.82 13.24 0.17
C GLN A 20 -1.81 12.14 0.54
N ALA A 21 -2.42 11.56 -0.49
CA ALA A 21 -3.24 10.37 -0.32
C ALA A 21 -2.37 9.20 0.17
N PRO A 22 -2.88 8.33 1.06
CA PRO A 22 -2.22 7.08 1.35
C PRO A 22 -1.93 6.34 0.05
N ARG A 23 -0.72 5.79 -0.08
CA ARG A 23 -0.30 5.00 -1.24
C ARG A 23 -0.31 5.79 -2.56
N GLN A 24 -0.16 7.11 -2.49
CA GLN A 24 0.10 7.91 -3.68
C GLN A 24 1.28 7.31 -4.46
N GLN A 25 1.17 7.30 -5.78
CA GLN A 25 2.17 6.74 -6.72
C GLN A 25 2.33 5.22 -6.70
N TRP A 26 1.65 4.46 -5.83
CA TRP A 26 1.76 3.00 -5.83
C TRP A 26 1.47 2.40 -7.20
N ALA A 27 0.41 2.83 -7.88
CA ALA A 27 0.09 2.31 -9.22
C ALA A 27 1.27 2.42 -10.21
N GLU A 28 1.99 3.54 -10.20
CA GLU A 28 3.15 3.77 -11.06
C GLU A 28 4.36 2.92 -10.61
N GLN A 29 4.61 2.84 -9.31
CA GLN A 29 5.68 2.01 -8.77
C GLN A 29 5.47 0.51 -9.06
N PHE A 30 4.24 0.01 -8.89
CA PHE A 30 3.89 -1.38 -9.22
C PHE A 30 4.03 -1.66 -10.71
N LYS A 31 3.68 -0.70 -11.56
CA LYS A 31 3.91 -0.82 -13.01
C LYS A 31 5.40 -0.94 -13.32
N GLN A 32 6.23 -0.08 -12.73
CA GLN A 32 7.69 -0.15 -12.92
C GLN A 32 8.28 -1.47 -12.41
N MET A 33 7.82 -1.96 -11.26
CA MET A 33 8.22 -3.27 -10.72
C MET A 33 7.87 -4.40 -11.68
N ALA A 34 6.65 -4.42 -12.23
CA ALA A 34 6.23 -5.43 -13.20
C ALA A 34 7.02 -5.36 -14.52
N GLU A 35 7.33 -4.15 -14.99
CA GLU A 35 8.20 -3.94 -16.16
C GLU A 35 9.64 -4.44 -15.91
N ALA A 36 10.16 -4.24 -14.70
CA ALA A 36 11.47 -4.73 -14.26
C ALA A 36 11.47 -6.22 -13.89
N GLN A 37 10.30 -6.86 -13.75
CA GLN A 37 10.13 -8.23 -13.27
C GLN A 37 10.57 -8.43 -11.81
N ASP A 38 10.57 -7.35 -11.03
CA ASP A 38 10.90 -7.33 -9.61
C ASP A 38 9.79 -7.94 -8.72
N ASP A 39 8.66 -8.31 -9.32
CA ASP A 39 7.48 -8.88 -8.68
C ASP A 39 7.35 -10.40 -8.88
N ARG A 40 8.41 -11.06 -9.38
CA ARG A 40 8.44 -12.52 -9.56
C ARG A 40 8.97 -13.25 -8.34
N LEU A 41 8.46 -14.45 -8.13
CA LEU A 41 9.05 -15.40 -7.20
C LEU A 41 10.46 -15.82 -7.68
N LEU A 42 11.36 -16.02 -6.73
CA LEU A 42 12.72 -16.50 -6.99
C LEU A 42 12.75 -18.00 -7.29
N ASP A 43 11.80 -18.73 -6.70
CA ASP A 43 11.63 -20.16 -6.74
C ASP A 43 10.17 -20.51 -7.04
N ASP A 44 9.95 -21.69 -7.62
CA ASP A 44 8.58 -22.15 -7.86
C ASP A 44 7.86 -22.33 -6.52
N PRO A 45 6.60 -21.87 -6.41
CA PRO A 45 5.84 -22.03 -5.18
C PRO A 45 5.64 -23.51 -4.87
N ILE A 46 5.93 -23.89 -3.63
CA ILE A 46 5.69 -25.24 -3.11
C ILE A 46 4.36 -25.20 -2.37
N ALA A 47 3.39 -25.99 -2.84
CA ALA A 47 2.13 -26.17 -2.14
C ALA A 47 2.37 -26.74 -0.75
N THR A 48 1.74 -26.15 0.25
CA THR A 48 1.78 -26.60 1.64
C THR A 48 0.42 -27.11 2.06
N ASP A 49 0.37 -28.04 3.02
CA ASP A 49 -0.89 -28.52 3.61
C ASP A 49 -1.77 -27.36 4.14
N TRP A 50 -1.13 -26.24 4.52
CA TRP A 50 -1.79 -25.02 4.96
C TRP A 50 -2.57 -24.30 3.86
N ASP A 51 -2.08 -24.33 2.61
CA ASP A 51 -2.76 -23.72 1.45
C ASP A 51 -4.07 -24.45 1.11
N GLU A 52 -4.17 -25.73 1.46
CA GLU A 52 -5.34 -26.57 1.16
C GLU A 52 -6.34 -26.61 2.32
N ASP A 53 -5.85 -26.79 3.56
CA ASP A 53 -6.70 -27.22 4.67
C ASP A 53 -6.98 -26.14 5.74
N GLU A 54 -6.19 -25.07 5.78
CA GLU A 54 -6.20 -24.13 6.92
C GLU A 54 -6.55 -22.68 6.57
N TRP A 55 -6.77 -22.36 5.29
CA TRP A 55 -7.04 -20.99 4.90
C TRP A 55 -8.49 -20.56 5.16
N THR A 56 -8.70 -19.70 6.16
CA THR A 56 -10.00 -19.08 6.46
C THR A 56 -9.87 -17.56 6.63
N TRP A 57 -10.76 -16.80 5.97
CA TRP A 57 -10.82 -15.33 6.02
C TRP A 57 -11.44 -14.78 7.32
#